data_AF-A0A7V2PNU2-F1
#
_entry.id   AF-A0A7V2PNU2-F1
#
_cell.length_a   1.000
_cell.length_b   1.000
_cell.length_c   1.000
_cell.angle_alpha   90.00
_cell.angle_beta   90.00
_cell.angle_gamma   90.00
#
_symmetry.space_group_name_H-M   'P 1'
#
loop_
_entity.id
_entity.type
_entity.pdbx_description
1 polymer ?
#
loop_
_entity_poly.entity_id
_entity_poly.type
_entity_poly.pdbx_seq_one_letter_code
_entity_poly.pdbx_strand_id
1 'polypeptide(L)'
;MSVLSKRLTWRTRTWYGLPTTITVSTSNMHKVQADRVTLPHPGVVNTVVRAGLPWSTRLALTAQHELGHLQTLPVPVAHSLLLWVLRPRRNGGRMRRWAWGLLAHQAVWEVAAEGYVLFADRRAWHAPRPRWARVLYGAFWVAMMLLGLKSTYEAVRSSPFSAAGES
;
A
#
# COMPACT_ATOMS: atom_id res chain seq x y z
N MET A 1 -16.01 15.60 26.37
CA MET A 1 -15.74 16.46 25.19
C MET A 1 -16.08 15.66 23.94
N SER A 2 -17.08 16.09 23.17
CA SER A 2 -17.47 15.46 21.91
C SER A 2 -16.31 15.59 20.92
N VAL A 3 -15.67 14.46 20.56
CA VAL A 3 -14.70 14.41 19.47
C VAL A 3 -15.50 14.52 18.18
N LEU A 4 -15.81 15.75 17.77
CA LEU A 4 -16.29 16.03 16.42
C LEU A 4 -15.27 15.41 15.46
N SER A 5 -15.67 14.33 14.78
CA SER A 5 -14.81 13.63 13.84
C SER A 5 -14.46 14.59 12.71
N LYS A 6 -13.27 15.19 12.74
CA LYS A 6 -12.79 16.03 11.65
C LYS A 6 -12.65 15.14 10.41
N ARG A 7 -13.37 15.51 9.36
CA ARG A 7 -13.34 14.83 8.06
C ARG A 7 -12.76 15.80 7.04
N LEU A 8 -11.79 15.33 6.27
CA LEU A 8 -11.29 16.02 5.10
C LEU A 8 -11.84 15.31 3.87
N THR A 9 -12.56 16.04 3.02
CA THR A 9 -13.03 15.54 1.74
C THR A 9 -12.43 16.38 0.62
N TRP A 10 -11.78 15.72 -0.34
CA TRP A 10 -11.15 16.36 -1.49
C TRP A 10 -11.57 15.67 -2.79
N ARG A 11 -11.96 16.46 -3.79
CA ARG A 11 -12.27 15.99 -5.14
C ARG A 11 -11.08 16.24 -6.05
N THR A 12 -10.67 15.22 -6.79
CA THR A 12 -9.52 15.27 -7.69
C THR A 12 -9.70 14.28 -8.85
N ARG A 13 -8.67 14.14 -9.67
CA ARG A 13 -8.62 13.19 -10.79
C ARG A 13 -7.25 12.52 -10.81
N THR A 14 -7.21 11.22 -11.15
CA THR A 14 -5.93 10.55 -11.39
C THR A 14 -5.28 11.06 -12.68
N TRP A 15 -3.98 10.84 -12.86
CA TRP A 15 -3.26 11.24 -14.08
C TRP A 15 -3.81 10.55 -15.34
N TYR A 16 -4.45 9.40 -15.19
CA TYR A 16 -5.12 8.64 -16.26
C TYR A 16 -6.63 8.94 -16.37
N GLY A 17 -7.10 10.02 -15.75
CA GLY A 17 -8.43 10.57 -16.03
C GLY A 17 -9.55 10.14 -15.09
N LEU A 18 -9.31 9.28 -14.11
CA LEU A 18 -10.35 8.73 -13.22
C LEU A 18 -10.79 9.77 -12.17
N PRO A 19 -12.09 10.16 -12.12
CA PRO A 19 -12.60 11.05 -11.09
C PRO A 19 -12.58 10.40 -9.70
N THR A 20 -12.11 11.15 -8.70
CA THR A 20 -11.83 10.62 -7.38
C THR A 20 -12.33 11.57 -6.29
N THR A 21 -12.91 11.01 -5.24
CA THR A 21 -13.22 11.69 -3.99
C THR A 21 -12.51 10.98 -2.84
N ILE A 22 -11.59 11.68 -2.18
CA ILE A 22 -10.87 11.15 -1.02
C ILE A 22 -11.54 11.66 0.23
N THR A 23 -11.90 10.75 1.15
CA THR A 23 -12.46 11.11 2.44
C THR A 23 -11.63 10.50 3.56
N VAL A 24 -10.82 11.33 4.20
CA VAL A 24 -10.04 10.93 5.37
C VAL A 24 -10.77 11.37 6.63
N SER A 25 -10.92 10.44 7.57
CA SER A 25 -11.51 10.71 8.88
C SER A 25 -10.47 10.58 9.98
N THR A 26 -10.82 11.02 11.19
CA THR A 26 -10.00 10.83 12.39
C THR A 26 -9.89 9.38 12.85
N SER A 27 -10.74 8.49 12.35
CA SER A 27 -10.66 7.07 12.70
C SER A 27 -9.52 6.39 11.95
N ASN A 28 -9.01 5.28 12.49
CA ASN A 28 -8.06 4.40 11.78
C ASN A 28 -8.69 3.72 10.55
N MET A 29 -9.94 4.03 10.21
CA MET A 29 -10.59 3.59 8.98
C MET A 29 -10.60 4.76 7.99
N HIS A 30 -9.93 4.55 6.86
CA HIS A 30 -9.95 5.51 5.76
C HIS A 30 -10.95 5.05 4.70
N LYS A 31 -11.46 6.02 3.94
CA LYS A 31 -12.35 5.75 2.81
C LYS A 31 -11.84 6.48 1.59
N VAL A 32 -11.39 5.70 0.62
CA VAL A 32 -11.10 6.20 -0.73
C VAL A 32 -12.28 5.86 -1.62
N GLN A 33 -12.82 6.87 -2.29
CA GLN A 33 -13.88 6.68 -3.27
C GLN A 33 -13.36 7.07 -4.66
N ALA A 34 -13.31 6.09 -5.56
CA ALA A 34 -13.08 6.34 -6.98
C ALA A 34 -14.40 6.09 -7.72
N ASP A 35 -14.97 7.14 -8.31
CA ASP A 35 -16.33 7.11 -8.86
C ASP A 35 -17.37 6.51 -7.88
N ARG A 36 -17.94 5.33 -8.17
CA ARG A 36 -18.92 4.62 -7.32
C ARG A 36 -18.30 3.59 -6.36
N VAL A 37 -17.00 3.32 -6.47
CA VAL A 37 -16.33 2.29 -5.67
C VAL A 37 -15.73 2.91 -4.42
N THR A 38 -16.17 2.44 -3.25
CA THR A 38 -15.58 2.81 -1.96
C THR A 38 -14.75 1.65 -1.42
N LEU A 39 -13.48 1.92 -1.12
CA LEU A 39 -12.58 0.95 -0.51
C LEU A 39 -12.31 1.37 0.94
N PRO A 40 -13.00 0.79 1.93
CA PRO A 40 -12.62 0.96 3.33
C PRO A 40 -11.41 0.08 3.62
N HIS A 41 -10.37 0.64 4.23
CA HIS A 41 -9.26 -0.15 4.73
C HIS A 41 -8.71 0.43 6.03
N PRO A 42 -8.08 -0.42 6.86
CA PRO A 42 -7.38 0.05 8.04
C PRO A 42 -6.16 0.87 7.62
N GLY A 43 -6.00 2.04 8.21
CA GLY A 43 -4.86 2.93 8.05
C GLY A 43 -3.64 2.44 8.84
N VAL A 44 -3.20 1.19 8.65
CA VAL A 44 -2.06 0.62 9.39
C VAL A 44 -0.79 1.42 9.13
N VAL A 45 -0.60 1.90 7.89
CA VAL A 45 0.54 2.75 7.54
C VAL A 45 0.53 4.05 8.35
N ASN A 46 -0.64 4.57 8.75
CA ASN A 46 -0.73 5.79 9.54
C ASN A 46 -0.18 5.66 10.96
N THR A 47 -0.34 4.49 11.59
CA THR A 47 0.14 4.29 12.96
C THR A 47 1.66 4.21 13.02
N VAL A 48 2.30 3.74 11.93
CA VAL A 48 3.76 3.54 11.86
C VAL A 48 4.46 4.70 11.16
N VAL A 49 4.09 5.01 9.91
CA VAL A 49 4.80 5.98 9.04
C VAL A 49 4.56 7.42 9.46
N ARG A 50 3.35 7.74 9.94
CA ARG A 50 2.98 9.11 10.37
C ARG A 50 3.10 9.32 11.88
N ALA A 51 3.75 8.42 12.60
CA ALA A 51 3.95 8.54 14.03
C ALA A 51 4.73 9.82 14.38
N GLY A 52 4.30 10.53 15.43
CA GLY A 52 4.96 11.74 15.91
C GLY A 52 4.78 13.00 15.05
N LEU A 53 3.98 12.95 13.98
CA LEU A 53 3.66 14.13 13.18
C LEU A 53 2.50 14.96 13.79
N PRO A 54 2.49 16.29 13.59
CA PRO A 54 1.33 17.11 13.91
C PRO A 54 0.07 16.61 13.21
N TRP A 55 -1.07 16.78 13.87
CA TRP A 55 -2.37 16.29 13.40
C TRP A 55 -2.70 16.70 11.96
N SER A 56 -2.53 17.97 11.63
CA SER A 56 -2.80 18.52 10.29
C SER A 56 -1.91 17.89 9.22
N THR A 57 -0.61 17.75 9.52
CA THR A 57 0.36 17.10 8.64
C THR A 57 0.01 15.62 8.43
N ARG A 58 -0.37 14.90 9.50
CA ARG A 58 -0.79 13.50 9.41
C ARG A 58 -2.00 13.36 8.50
N LEU A 59 -3.04 14.19 8.66
CA LEU A 59 -4.22 14.15 7.80
C LEU A 59 -3.88 14.43 6.33
N ALA A 60 -3.06 15.45 6.06
CA ALA A 60 -2.66 15.79 4.70
C ALA A 60 -1.89 14.65 4.02
N LEU A 61 -0.88 14.08 4.70
CA LEU A 61 -0.12 12.94 4.18
C LEU A 61 -0.97 11.68 4.03
N THR A 62 -1.95 11.47 4.90
CA THR A 62 -2.92 10.37 4.75
C THR A 62 -3.74 10.56 3.49
N ALA A 63 -4.29 11.75 3.26
CA ALA A 63 -5.07 12.03 2.05
C ALA A 63 -4.22 11.84 0.78
N GLN A 64 -2.94 12.21 0.82
CA GLN A 64 -2.02 11.96 -0.29
C GLN A 64 -1.71 10.48 -0.48
N HIS A 65 -1.60 9.68 0.59
CA HIS A 65 -1.41 8.24 0.50
C HIS A 65 -2.62 7.56 -0.13
N GLU A 66 -3.82 7.96 0.28
CA GLU A 66 -5.07 7.49 -0.31
C GLU A 66 -5.18 7.86 -1.79
N LEU A 67 -4.77 9.08 -2.16
CA LEU A 67 -4.62 9.43 -3.57
C LEU A 67 -3.58 8.55 -4.27
N GLY A 68 -2.46 8.29 -3.60
CA GLY A 68 -1.35 7.47 -4.07
C GLY A 68 -1.79 6.08 -4.48
N HIS A 69 -2.69 5.44 -3.74
CA HIS A 69 -3.27 4.15 -4.17
C HIS A 69 -3.92 4.22 -5.54
N LEU A 70 -4.68 5.27 -5.81
CA LEU A 70 -5.34 5.45 -7.10
C LEU A 70 -4.34 5.87 -8.18
N GLN A 71 -3.48 6.84 -7.90
CA GLN A 71 -2.47 7.32 -8.87
C GLN A 71 -1.51 6.20 -9.29
N THR A 72 -1.20 5.29 -8.37
CA THR A 72 -0.27 4.19 -8.63
C THR A 72 -0.94 2.87 -8.96
N LEU A 73 -2.28 2.80 -9.07
CA LEU A 73 -3.03 1.59 -9.41
C LEU A 73 -2.50 0.82 -10.65
N PRO A 74 -1.97 1.46 -11.70
CA PRO A 74 -1.37 0.74 -12.82
C PRO A 74 -0.18 -0.17 -12.41
N VAL A 75 0.57 0.18 -11.37
CA VAL A 75 1.74 -0.57 -10.87
C VAL A 75 1.35 -1.95 -10.31
N PRO A 76 0.49 -2.07 -9.28
CA PRO A 76 0.08 -3.37 -8.75
C PRO A 76 -0.78 -4.17 -9.75
N VAL A 77 -1.46 -3.52 -10.70
CA VAL A 77 -2.11 -4.21 -11.84
C VAL A 77 -1.07 -4.87 -12.74
N ALA A 78 -0.05 -4.13 -13.17
CA ALA A 78 1.04 -4.68 -13.98
C ALA A 78 1.79 -5.81 -13.24
N HIS A 79 2.02 -5.66 -11.93
CA HIS A 79 2.62 -6.69 -11.09
C HIS A 79 1.75 -7.95 -11.00
N SER A 80 0.44 -7.82 -10.82
CA SER A 80 -0.49 -8.96 -10.84
C SER A 80 -0.53 -9.67 -12.20
N LEU A 81 -0.44 -8.94 -13.30
CA LEU A 81 -0.34 -9.51 -14.66
C LEU A 81 0.99 -10.25 -14.84
N LEU A 82 2.11 -9.69 -14.38
CA LEU A 82 3.40 -10.36 -14.39
C LEU A 82 3.35 -11.67 -13.58
N LEU A 83 2.79 -11.63 -12.38
CA LEU A 83 2.55 -12.82 -11.56
C LEU A 83 1.60 -13.83 -12.22
N TRP A 84 0.76 -13.40 -13.17
CA TRP A 84 -0.10 -14.27 -13.97
C TRP A 84 0.63 -14.93 -15.14
N VAL A 85 1.46 -14.17 -15.86
CA VAL A 85 2.27 -14.68 -16.98
C VAL A 85 3.35 -15.64 -16.49
N LEU A 86 4.01 -15.30 -15.38
CA LEU A 86 5.05 -16.14 -14.77
C LEU A 86 4.49 -17.39 -14.06
N ARG A 87 3.18 -17.65 -14.14
CA ARG A 87 2.56 -18.78 -13.46
C ARG A 87 3.10 -20.10 -14.03
N PRO A 88 3.74 -20.92 -13.18
CA PRO A 88 4.04 -22.30 -13.55
C PRO A 88 2.73 -23.05 -13.83
N ARG A 89 2.69 -23.77 -14.97
CA ARG A 89 1.52 -24.56 -15.44
C ARG A 89 1.12 -25.75 -14.56
N ARG A 90 1.75 -25.97 -13.39
CA ARG A 90 1.56 -27.17 -12.56
C ARG A 90 0.82 -26.92 -11.23
N ASN A 91 0.13 -27.97 -10.77
CA ASN A 91 -0.78 -28.09 -9.62
C ASN A 91 -0.10 -28.00 -8.23
N GLY A 92 0.78 -27.02 -8.02
CA GLY A 92 1.15 -26.63 -6.65
C GLY A 92 -0.07 -26.10 -5.88
N GLY A 93 0.00 -26.08 -4.54
CA GLY A 93 -1.10 -25.66 -3.66
C GLY A 93 -1.66 -24.28 -4.04
N ARG A 94 -2.78 -24.29 -4.78
CA ARG A 94 -3.40 -23.09 -5.38
C ARG A 94 -3.65 -22.00 -4.35
N MET A 95 -4.12 -22.39 -3.16
CA MET A 95 -4.41 -21.46 -2.06
C MET A 95 -3.14 -20.74 -1.55
N ARG A 96 -2.04 -21.49 -1.33
CA ARG A 96 -0.77 -20.90 -0.88
C ARG A 96 -0.23 -19.89 -1.90
N ARG A 97 -0.35 -20.21 -3.18
CA ARG A 97 0.07 -19.30 -4.27
C ARG A 97 -0.75 -18.02 -4.28
N TRP A 98 -2.07 -18.12 -4.15
CA TRP A 98 -2.94 -16.95 -4.07
C TRP A 98 -2.64 -16.10 -2.83
N ALA A 99 -2.41 -16.72 -1.67
CA ALA A 99 -2.04 -16.00 -0.45
C ALA A 99 -0.75 -15.19 -0.66
N TRP A 100 0.31 -15.80 -1.20
CA TRP A 100 1.54 -15.08 -1.52
C TRP A 100 1.37 -14.01 -2.59
N GLY A 101 0.57 -14.28 -3.63
CA GLY A 101 0.27 -13.30 -4.67
C GLY A 101 -0.46 -12.07 -4.12
N LEU A 102 -1.43 -12.26 -3.22
CA LEU A 102 -2.15 -11.17 -2.55
C LEU A 102 -1.24 -10.36 -1.62
N LEU A 103 -0.38 -11.04 -0.84
CA LEU A 103 0.61 -10.36 0.01
C LEU A 103 1.59 -9.54 -0.82
N ALA A 104 2.06 -10.08 -1.94
CA ALA A 104 2.96 -9.38 -2.85
C ALA A 104 2.27 -8.16 -3.48
N HIS A 105 1.04 -8.33 -3.96
CA HIS A 105 0.22 -7.25 -4.51
C HIS A 105 0.02 -6.12 -3.51
N GLN A 106 -0.42 -6.43 -2.28
CA GLN A 106 -0.62 -5.43 -1.25
C GLN A 106 0.68 -4.71 -0.93
N ALA A 107 1.78 -5.45 -0.74
CA ALA A 107 3.06 -4.85 -0.40
C ALA A 107 3.58 -3.89 -1.48
N VAL A 108 3.49 -4.29 -2.76
CA VAL A 108 3.84 -3.42 -3.89
C VAL A 108 2.95 -2.18 -3.94
N TRP A 109 1.66 -2.33 -3.71
CA TRP A 109 0.72 -1.21 -3.77
C TRP A 109 0.97 -0.19 -2.66
N GLU A 110 1.23 -0.64 -1.42
CA GLU A 110 1.59 0.21 -0.29
C GLU A 110 2.90 0.98 -0.54
N VAL A 111 3.93 0.29 -1.04
CA VAL A 111 5.23 0.91 -1.39
C VAL A 111 5.05 1.95 -2.49
N ALA A 112 4.23 1.67 -3.50
CA ALA A 112 3.95 2.61 -4.57
C ALA A 112 3.16 3.83 -4.08
N ALA A 113 2.11 3.63 -3.29
CA ALA A 113 1.31 4.70 -2.71
C ALA A 113 2.16 5.59 -1.79
N GLU A 114 3.02 5.01 -0.96
CA GLU A 114 3.92 5.76 -0.09
C GLU A 114 5.01 6.49 -0.87
N GLY A 115 5.50 5.89 -1.96
CA GLY A 115 6.39 6.54 -2.92
C GLY A 115 5.75 7.75 -3.56
N TYR A 116 4.47 7.66 -3.94
CA TYR A 116 3.72 8.79 -4.45
C TYR A 116 3.70 9.96 -3.46
N VAL A 117 3.46 9.70 -2.17
CA VAL A 117 3.48 10.76 -1.13
C VAL A 117 4.84 11.45 -1.04
N LEU A 118 5.94 10.68 -1.05
CA LEU A 118 7.31 11.21 -1.06
C LEU A 118 7.54 12.18 -2.22
N PHE A 119 7.05 11.85 -3.42
CA PHE A 119 7.20 12.68 -4.61
C PHE A 119 6.25 13.87 -4.66
N ALA A 120 5.00 13.69 -4.22
CA ALA A 120 3.96 14.72 -4.28
C ALA A 120 4.16 15.84 -3.25
N ASP A 121 4.64 15.52 -2.04
CA ASP A 121 4.88 16.50 -0.98
C ASP A 121 6.15 16.21 -0.18
N ARG A 122 7.29 16.41 -0.83
CA ARG A 122 8.62 16.20 -0.23
C ARG A 122 8.84 17.06 1.03
N ARG A 123 8.19 18.22 1.15
CA ARG A 123 8.33 19.10 2.33
C ARG A 123 7.62 18.52 3.54
N ALA A 124 6.35 18.16 3.41
CA ALA A 124 5.63 17.49 4.49
C ALA A 124 6.24 16.12 4.81
N TRP A 125 6.82 15.46 3.81
CA TRP A 125 7.57 14.22 4.01
C TRP A 125 8.75 14.38 4.97
N HIS A 126 9.55 15.43 4.80
CA HIS A 126 10.69 15.74 5.67
C HIS A 126 10.32 16.58 6.90
N ALA A 127 9.03 16.71 7.22
CA ALA A 127 8.60 17.41 8.43
C ALA A 127 9.35 16.85 9.66
N PRO A 128 9.77 17.71 10.61
CA PRO A 128 10.50 17.27 11.80
C PRO A 128 9.75 16.18 12.56
N ARG A 129 10.45 15.10 12.89
CA ARG A 129 9.92 13.95 13.66
C ARG A 129 10.91 13.54 14.74
N PRO A 130 10.43 12.98 15.87
CA PRO A 130 11.30 12.30 16.84
C PRO A 130 12.16 11.21 16.17
N ARG A 131 13.35 10.94 16.71
CA ARG A 131 14.28 9.94 16.14
C ARG A 131 13.65 8.56 16.00
N TRP A 132 12.88 8.11 16.99
CA TRP A 132 12.19 6.81 16.96
C TRP A 132 11.18 6.70 15.81
N ALA A 133 10.46 7.78 15.50
CA ALA A 133 9.49 7.81 14.40
C ALA A 133 10.17 7.71 13.04
N ARG A 134 11.36 8.31 12.88
CA ARG A 134 12.18 8.14 11.67
C ARG A 134 12.65 6.70 11.49
N VAL A 135 12.98 6.01 12.59
CA VAL A 135 13.37 4.59 12.55
C VAL A 135 12.19 3.71 12.14
N LEU A 136 11.01 3.88 12.74
CA LEU A 136 9.80 3.15 12.35
C LEU A 136 9.44 3.36 10.88
N TYR A 137 9.58 4.59 10.42
CA TYR A 137 9.36 4.97 9.04
C TYR A 137 10.37 4.28 8.08
N GLY A 138 11.66 4.27 8.40
CA GLY A 138 12.65 3.54 7.61
C GLY A 138 12.42 2.02 7.63
N ALA A 139 12.04 1.48 8.80
CA ALA A 139 11.72 0.06 8.97
C ALA A 139 10.52 -0.36 8.13
N PHE A 140 9.48 0.48 8.02
CA PHE A 140 8.34 0.24 7.14
C PHE A 140 8.79 -0.01 5.69
N TRP A 141 9.60 0.88 5.12
CA TRP A 141 10.06 0.74 3.74
C TRP A 141 10.82 -0.56 3.50
N VAL A 142 11.79 -0.85 4.37
CA VAL A 142 12.59 -2.08 4.29
C VAL A 142 11.68 -3.31 4.42
N ALA A 143 10.81 -3.34 5.42
CA ALA A 143 9.91 -4.47 5.66
C ALA A 143 8.96 -4.71 4.49
N MET A 144 8.33 -3.66 3.94
CA MET A 144 7.38 -3.80 2.83
C MET A 144 8.08 -4.19 1.51
N MET A 145 9.27 -3.66 1.24
CA MET A 145 10.07 -4.07 0.07
C MET A 145 10.48 -5.54 0.18
N LEU A 146 10.99 -5.97 1.34
CA LEU A 146 11.33 -7.38 1.59
C LEU A 146 10.11 -8.29 1.50
N LEU A 147 8.97 -7.87 2.05
CA LEU A 147 7.71 -8.62 1.97
C LEU A 147 7.24 -8.75 0.52
N GLY A 148 7.28 -7.67 -0.27
CA GLY A 148 6.92 -7.68 -1.68
C GLY A 148 7.81 -8.60 -2.50
N LEU A 149 9.13 -8.51 -2.32
CA LEU A 149 10.11 -9.37 -3.01
C LEU A 149 9.94 -10.84 -2.64
N LYS A 150 9.92 -11.16 -1.34
CA LYS A 150 9.77 -12.54 -0.84
C LYS A 150 8.44 -13.14 -1.28
N SER A 151 7.35 -12.40 -1.14
CA SER A 151 6.02 -12.90 -1.52
C SER A 151 5.89 -13.07 -3.03
N THR A 152 6.50 -12.19 -3.84
CA THR A 152 6.61 -12.35 -5.30
C THR A 152 7.38 -13.63 -5.63
N TYR A 153 8.55 -13.82 -5.00
CA TYR A 153 9.37 -15.01 -5.18
C TYR A 153 8.61 -16.28 -4.81
N GLU A 154 7.94 -16.33 -3.65
CA GLU A 154 7.17 -17.49 -3.20
C GLU A 154 5.94 -17.77 -4.07
N ALA A 155 5.28 -16.73 -4.57
CA ALA A 155 4.17 -16.86 -5.51
C ALA A 155 4.61 -17.53 -6.82
N VAL A 156 5.84 -17.28 -7.27
CA VAL A 156 6.44 -17.90 -8.46
C VAL A 156 7.04 -19.28 -8.13
N ARG A 157 7.78 -19.40 -7.02
CA ARG A 157 8.54 -20.59 -6.60
C ARG A 157 7.67 -21.75 -6.14
N SER A 158 6.49 -21.51 -5.53
CA SER A 158 5.62 -22.55 -4.92
C SER A 158 5.14 -23.70 -5.84
N SER A 159 5.79 -23.89 -6.98
CA SER A 159 5.94 -25.13 -7.75
C SER A 159 6.64 -26.25 -6.95
N PRO A 160 6.08 -27.47 -6.91
CA PRO A 160 6.77 -28.63 -6.37
C PRO A 160 7.78 -29.14 -7.42
N PHE A 161 9.06 -28.74 -7.30
CA PHE A 161 10.15 -29.38 -8.05
C PHE A 161 11.48 -29.31 -7.28
N SER A 162 11.50 -29.82 -6.05
CA SER A 162 12.78 -29.97 -5.32
C SER A 162 12.89 -31.27 -4.51
N ALA A 163 12.11 -32.32 -4.81
CA ALA A 163 12.19 -33.57 -4.04
C ALA A 163 11.89 -34.85 -4.86
N ALA A 164 12.29 -34.91 -6.13
CA ALA A 164 12.13 -36.12 -6.95
C ALA A 164 13.45 -36.59 -7.59
N GLY A 165 14.58 -36.36 -6.91
CA GLY A 165 15.92 -36.70 -7.41
C GLY A 165 16.78 -37.48 -6.41
N GLU A 166 16.18 -38.15 -5.44
CA GLU A 166 16.86 -39.12 -4.57
C GLU A 166 16.07 -40.44 -4.63
N SER A 167 16.35 -41.25 -5.65
CA SER A 167 16.00 -42.67 -5.72
C SER A 167 17.02 -43.39 -6.57
#